data_AF-A0A0D0DBM8-F1
#
_entry.id   AF-A0A0D0DBM8-F1
#
_cell.length_a   1.000
_cell.length_b   1.000
_cell.length_c   1.000
_cell.angle_alpha   90.00
_cell.angle_beta   90.00
_cell.angle_gamma   90.00
#
_symmetry.space_group_name_H-M   'P 1'
#
loop_
_entity.id
_entity.type
_entity.pdbx_description
1 polymer ?
#
loop_
_entity_poly.entity_id
_entity_poly.type
_entity_poly.pdbx_seq_one_letter_code
_entity_poly.pdbx_strand_id
1 'polypeptide(L)'
;MLTRPVYQVHWLQSKALKDRWEEELELIHSEAHWTSNFFNFKACFWVNMEDSTGHAAAHRGQACYVARQSSIYGRLRDHCHDMFDQDAFL
;
A
#
# COMPACT_ATOMS: atom_id res chain seq x y z
N MET A 1 -24.09 -46.07 11.62
CA MET A 1 -23.44 -45.07 12.49
C MET A 1 -21.99 -44.87 12.05
N LEU A 2 -21.73 -43.95 11.12
CA LEU A 2 -20.38 -43.49 10.76
C LEU A 2 -20.50 -42.03 10.32
N THR A 3 -20.48 -41.08 11.27
CA THR A 3 -20.70 -39.65 10.96
C THR A 3 -19.67 -38.72 11.60
N ARG A 4 -18.98 -39.18 12.64
CA ARG A 4 -18.09 -38.33 13.45
C ARG A 4 -16.78 -37.92 12.75
N PRO A 5 -16.06 -38.82 12.03
CA PRO A 5 -14.82 -38.45 11.35
C PRO A 5 -15.06 -37.50 10.16
N VAL A 6 -16.12 -37.76 9.40
CA VAL A 6 -16.49 -36.94 8.22
C VAL A 6 -16.84 -35.50 8.65
N TYR A 7 -17.58 -35.35 9.75
CA TYR A 7 -17.91 -34.05 10.32
C TYR A 7 -16.67 -33.29 10.82
N GLN A 8 -15.72 -33.98 11.47
CA GLN A 8 -14.47 -33.37 11.94
C GLN A 8 -13.59 -32.89 10.78
N VAL A 9 -13.45 -33.69 9.72
CA VAL A 9 -12.69 -33.29 8.52
C VAL A 9 -13.33 -32.08 7.84
N HIS A 10 -14.65 -32.08 7.70
CA HIS A 10 -15.38 -30.94 7.12
C HIS A 10 -15.22 -29.67 7.95
N TRP A 11 -15.27 -29.78 9.28
CA TRP A 11 -15.03 -28.65 10.18
C TRP A 11 -13.60 -28.12 10.07
N LEU A 12 -12.59 -29.01 10.05
CA LEU A 12 -11.18 -28.61 9.90
C LEU A 12 -10.93 -27.90 8.56
N GLN A 13 -11.53 -28.39 7.46
CA GLN A 13 -11.41 -27.73 6.16
C GLN A 13 -12.07 -26.34 6.16
N SER A 14 -13.27 -26.23 6.73
CA SER A 14 -13.98 -24.95 6.85
C SER A 14 -13.22 -23.96 7.72
N LYS A 15 -12.61 -24.45 8.82
CA LYS A 15 -11.76 -23.64 9.68
C LYS A 15 -10.50 -23.17 8.95
N ALA A 16 -9.78 -24.06 8.27
CA ALA A 16 -8.59 -23.70 7.53
C ALA A 16 -8.87 -22.68 6.39
N LEU A 17 -10.06 -22.74 5.78
CA LEU A 17 -10.50 -21.71 4.84
C LEU A 17 -10.72 -20.37 5.55
N LYS A 18 -11.44 -20.36 6.68
CA LYS A 18 -11.66 -19.15 7.47
C LYS A 18 -10.35 -18.51 7.90
N ASP A 19 -9.44 -19.30 8.48
CA ASP A 19 -8.14 -18.84 8.95
C ASP A 19 -7.33 -18.22 7.79
N ARG A 20 -7.35 -18.84 6.60
CA ARG A 20 -6.70 -18.27 5.40
C ARG A 20 -7.32 -16.94 4.96
N TRP A 21 -8.64 -16.83 4.96
CA TRP A 21 -9.31 -15.58 4.61
C TRP A 21 -8.97 -14.45 5.59
N GLU A 22 -8.85 -14.77 6.88
CA GLU A 22 -8.43 -13.81 7.90
C GLU A 22 -6.98 -13.36 7.69
N GLU A 23 -6.07 -14.29 7.40
CA GLU A 23 -4.67 -13.98 7.06
C GLU A 23 -4.56 -13.12 5.79
N GLU A 24 -5.30 -13.46 4.73
CA GLU A 24 -5.28 -12.71 3.48
C GLU A 24 -5.80 -11.28 3.66
N LEU A 25 -6.83 -11.09 4.49
CA LEU A 25 -7.34 -9.77 4.84
C LEU A 25 -6.28 -8.95 5.59
N GLU A 26 -5.59 -9.52 6.57
CA GLU A 26 -4.50 -8.86 7.29
C GLU A 26 -3.33 -8.49 6.35
N LEU A 27 -2.99 -9.37 5.41
CA LEU A 27 -1.96 -9.12 4.41
C LEU A 27 -2.34 -7.97 3.48
N ILE A 28 -3.58 -7.91 3.00
CA ILE A 28 -4.07 -6.84 2.14
C ILE A 28 -3.99 -5.49 2.86
N HIS A 29 -4.43 -5.41 4.12
CA HIS A 29 -4.31 -4.18 4.91
C HIS A 29 -2.84 -3.77 5.13
N SER A 30 -1.98 -4.74 5.41
CA SER A 30 -0.55 -4.51 5.59
C SER A 30 0.10 -4.00 4.30
N GLU A 31 -0.24 -4.58 3.16
CA GLU A 31 0.27 -4.19 1.85
C GLU A 31 -0.23 -2.80 1.42
N ALA A 32 -1.50 -2.49 1.69
CA ALA A 32 -2.07 -1.16 1.50
C ALA A 32 -1.31 -0.10 2.30
N HIS A 33 -1.07 -0.38 3.58
CA HIS A 33 -0.31 0.52 4.45
C HIS A 33 1.14 0.69 3.97
N TRP A 34 1.80 -0.40 3.58
CA TRP A 34 3.16 -0.36 3.05
C TRP A 34 3.25 0.44 1.74
N THR A 35 2.25 0.29 0.86
CA THR A 35 2.17 1.00 -0.42
C THR A 35 2.04 2.51 -0.22
N SER A 36 1.16 2.94 0.70
CA SER A 36 1.03 4.36 1.06
C SER A 36 2.34 4.92 1.61
N ASN A 37 2.98 4.20 2.54
CA ASN A 37 4.27 4.60 3.11
C ASN A 37 5.38 4.71 2.04
N PHE A 38 5.41 3.77 1.09
CA PHE A 38 6.36 3.82 -0.02
C PHE A 38 6.14 5.05 -0.90
N PHE A 39 4.90 5.39 -1.25
CA PHE A 39 4.61 6.59 -2.04
C PHE A 39 4.96 7.87 -1.28
N ASN A 40 4.66 7.94 0.01
CA ASN A 40 5.06 9.07 0.84
C ASN A 40 6.60 9.23 0.88
N PHE A 41 7.32 8.13 1.13
CA PHE A 41 8.78 8.13 1.09
C PHE A 41 9.31 8.63 -0.26
N LYS A 42 8.76 8.15 -1.37
CA LYS A 42 9.16 8.58 -2.72
C LYS A 42 8.87 10.05 -2.97
N ALA A 43 7.72 10.56 -2.54
CA ALA A 43 7.39 11.98 -2.66
C ALA A 43 8.42 12.85 -1.92
N CYS A 44 8.68 12.54 -0.65
CA CYS A 44 9.69 13.23 0.16
C CYS A 44 11.10 13.12 -0.43
N PHE A 45 11.48 11.95 -0.94
CA PHE A 45 12.77 11.75 -1.61
C PHE A 45 12.96 12.72 -2.78
N TRP A 46 11.95 12.89 -3.63
CA TRP A 46 12.04 13.80 -4.77
C TRP A 46 12.03 15.26 -4.36
N VAL A 47 11.24 15.67 -3.36
CA VAL A 47 11.28 17.03 -2.80
C VAL A 47 12.68 17.37 -2.27
N ASN A 48 13.27 16.50 -1.45
CA ASN A 48 14.61 16.72 -0.90
C ASN A 48 15.69 16.79 -2.00
N MET A 49 15.49 16.06 -3.11
CA MET A 49 16.37 16.10 -4.27
C MET A 49 16.24 17.41 -5.06
N GLU A 50 15.04 17.99 -5.13
CA GLU A 50 14.79 19.31 -5.72
C GLU A 50 15.55 20.41 -4.96
N ASP A 51 15.42 20.43 -3.63
CA ASP A 51 16.10 21.37 -2.74
C ASP A 51 17.64 21.30 -2.89
N SER A 52 18.16 20.11 -3.17
CA SER A 52 19.61 19.87 -3.31
C SER A 52 20.17 20.22 -4.70
N THR A 53 19.34 20.29 -5.75
CA THR A 53 19.81 20.40 -7.14
C THR A 53 20.11 21.84 -7.57
N GLY A 54 19.56 22.85 -6.89
CA GLY A 54 19.87 24.27 -7.14
C GLY A 54 19.38 24.83 -8.49
N HIS A 55 19.06 26.13 -8.54
CA HIS A 55 18.35 26.79 -9.65
C HIS A 55 19.25 27.15 -10.86
N ALA A 56 20.32 26.41 -11.11
CA ALA A 56 21.20 26.68 -12.24
C ALA A 56 20.48 26.38 -13.57
N ALA A 57 20.63 27.24 -14.58
CA ALA A 57 19.93 27.13 -15.86
C ALA A 57 20.17 25.79 -16.60
N ALA A 58 21.32 25.15 -16.36
CA ALA A 58 21.66 23.83 -16.89
C ALA A 58 20.80 22.69 -16.31
N HIS A 59 20.17 22.89 -15.14
CA HIS A 59 19.40 21.86 -14.44
C HIS A 59 17.88 22.03 -14.57
N ARG A 60 17.39 22.95 -15.42
CA ARG A 60 15.94 23.18 -15.59
C ARG A 60 15.15 21.94 -15.99
N GLY A 61 15.70 21.11 -16.89
CA GLY A 61 15.06 19.85 -17.28
C GLY A 61 14.98 18.84 -16.14
N GLN A 62 16.06 18.74 -15.35
CA GLN A 62 16.12 17.88 -14.17
C GLN A 62 15.17 18.35 -13.08
N ALA A 63 15.10 19.65 -12.81
CA ALA A 63 14.14 20.24 -11.87
C ALA A 63 12.69 19.97 -12.28
N CYS A 64 12.35 20.15 -13.57
CA CYS A 64 11.04 19.83 -14.10
C CYS A 64 10.68 18.34 -13.92
N TYR A 65 11.64 17.44 -14.18
CA TYR A 65 11.43 16.01 -13.98
C TYR A 65 11.21 15.66 -12.50
N VAL A 66 12.06 16.18 -11.60
CA VAL A 66 11.95 15.94 -10.15
C VAL A 66 10.63 16.48 -9.59
N ALA A 67 10.23 17.69 -9.96
CA ALA A 67 8.95 18.28 -9.55
C ALA A 67 7.77 17.43 -10.03
N ARG A 68 7.82 16.94 -11.28
CA ARG A 68 6.80 16.00 -11.80
C ARG A 68 6.77 14.70 -11.00
N GLN A 69 7.92 14.13 -10.66
CA GLN A 69 7.98 12.90 -9.87
C GLN A 69 7.39 13.11 -8.47
N SER A 70 7.77 14.19 -7.78
CA SER A 70 7.20 14.57 -6.49
C SER A 70 5.67 14.66 -6.56
N SER A 71 5.14 15.36 -7.57
CA SER A 71 3.69 15.51 -7.78
C SER A 71 2.98 14.17 -8.03
N ILE A 72 3.56 13.27 -8.83
CA ILE A 72 2.97 11.95 -9.11
C ILE A 72 2.89 11.12 -7.83
N TYR A 73 3.98 11.03 -7.08
CA TYR A 73 4.00 10.23 -5.85
C TYR A 73 3.14 10.83 -4.75
N GLY A 74 3.04 12.16 -4.67
CA GLY A 74 2.11 12.84 -3.77
C GLY A 74 0.65 12.47 -4.09
N ARG A 75 0.26 12.52 -5.37
CA ARG A 75 -1.10 12.13 -5.78
C ARG A 75 -1.41 10.66 -5.53
N LEU A 76 -0.44 9.76 -5.74
CA LEU A 76 -0.60 8.34 -5.47
C LEU A 76 -0.78 8.08 -3.97
N ARG A 77 0.02 8.74 -3.13
CA ARG A 77 -0.13 8.70 -1.67
C ARG A 77 -1.53 9.14 -1.25
N ASP A 78 -1.97 10.31 -1.73
CA ASP A 78 -3.27 10.87 -1.35
C ASP A 78 -4.42 9.94 -1.78
N HIS A 79 -4.33 9.37 -2.99
CA HIS A 79 -5.30 8.41 -3.47
C HIS A 79 -5.34 7.12 -2.62
N CYS A 80 -4.17 6.60 -2.21
CA CYS A 80 -4.12 5.45 -1.31
C CYS A 80 -4.74 5.76 0.06
N HIS A 81 -4.49 6.93 0.63
CA HIS A 81 -5.17 7.34 1.87
C HIS A 81 -6.68 7.40 1.68
N ASP A 82 -7.17 8.06 0.64
CA ASP A 82 -8.61 8.16 0.37
C ASP A 82 -9.27 6.79 0.19
N MET A 83 -8.59 5.84 -0.46
CA MET A 83 -9.11 4.49 -0.66
C MET A 83 -9.12 3.66 0.62
N PHE A 84 -8.05 3.69 1.40
CA PHE A 84 -7.86 2.76 2.52
C PHE A 84 -8.27 3.31 3.89
N ASP A 85 -8.35 4.64 4.08
CA ASP A 85 -8.92 5.23 5.31
C ASP A 85 -10.45 5.20 5.33
N GLN A 86 -11.12 5.00 4.18
CA GLN A 86 -12.58 4.82 4.11
C GLN A 86 -13.03 3.45 4.67
N ASP A 87 -12.15 2.47 4.70
CA ASP A 87 -12.45 1.10 5.17
C ASP A 87 -12.28 0.92 6.69
N ALA A 88 -11.90 1.97 7.43
CA ALA A 88 -11.75 1.94 8.90
C ALA A 88 -13.09 1.91 9.68
N PHE A 89 -14.24 1.88 8.99
CA PHE A 89 -15.59 1.95 9.58
C PHE A 89 -16.43 0.65 9.42
N LEU A 90 -15.81 -0.48 9.10
CA LEU A 90 -16.42 -1.82 9.20
C LEU A 90 -15.74 -2.64 10.29
#